data_AF-A0A2K3LQH3-F1
#
_entry.id   AF-A0A2K3LQH3-F1
#
_cell.length_a   1.000
_cell.length_b   1.000
_cell.length_c   1.000
_cell.angle_alpha   90.00
_cell.angle_beta   90.00
_cell.angle_gamma   90.00
#
_symmetry.space_group_name_H-M   'P 1'
#
loop_
_entity.id
_entity.type
_entity.pdbx_description
1 polymer ?
#
loop_
_entity_poly.entity_id
_entity_poly.type
_entity_poly.pdbx_seq_one_letter_code
_entity_poly.pdbx_strand_id
1 'polypeptide(L)'
;MASTYRDRTSEFRSLTETLKKIGGGGGGATSPPNQQPSTSQNSYSRSEFNRKASQIGFGIHETSQKIARLAKLAKQSSMFNDPIMEIQELTAFIKTDITTLNAAVLDLQNIQKIDLADEIYSEDRVVHSNAVCDDLKNKLMGATKHLQDVLTTRTENIKAHENRRQIFSNNPLQHQPKSTTEPPPWSNSTNAFETESLQQTSGEGGTMCKHLNVAVEVVLSPSSSTWCI
;
A
#
# COMPACT_ATOMS: atom_id res chain seq x y z
N MET A 1 -30.29 11.89 -28.83
CA MET A 1 -30.46 13.36 -28.79
C MET A 1 -29.42 13.90 -27.82
N ALA A 2 -28.44 14.64 -28.33
CA ALA A 2 -27.34 15.16 -27.50
C ALA A 2 -27.77 16.50 -26.88
N SER A 3 -27.81 16.59 -25.55
CA SER A 3 -28.01 17.85 -24.84
C SER A 3 -26.75 18.70 -24.96
N THR A 4 -26.86 19.80 -25.69
CA THR A 4 -25.81 20.83 -25.73
C THR A 4 -25.84 21.60 -24.41
N TYR A 5 -24.79 21.43 -23.58
CA TYR A 5 -24.63 22.21 -22.36
C TYR A 5 -24.24 23.63 -22.74
N ARG A 6 -25.07 24.61 -22.37
CA ARG A 6 -24.81 26.04 -22.58
C ARG A 6 -24.10 26.61 -21.38
N ASP A 7 -22.86 27.08 -21.57
CA ASP A 7 -22.11 27.78 -20.52
C ASP A 7 -22.70 29.18 -20.28
N ARG A 8 -23.35 29.36 -19.12
CA ARG A 8 -23.97 30.63 -18.70
C ARG A 8 -23.08 31.44 -17.74
N THR A 9 -21.82 31.05 -17.57
CA THR A 9 -20.89 31.74 -16.65
C THR A 9 -20.66 33.20 -17.06
N SER A 10 -20.65 33.49 -18.36
CA SER A 10 -20.54 34.85 -18.90
C SER A 10 -21.76 35.73 -18.58
N GLU A 11 -22.96 35.17 -18.69
CA GLU A 11 -24.23 35.84 -18.34
C GLU A 11 -24.25 36.18 -16.85
N PHE A 12 -23.86 35.23 -15.99
CA PHE A 12 -23.74 35.45 -14.54
C PHE A 12 -22.73 36.56 -14.20
N ARG A 13 -21.51 36.52 -14.77
CA ARG A 13 -20.49 37.57 -14.57
C ARG A 13 -21.04 38.95 -14.96
N SER A 14 -21.69 39.05 -16.12
CA SER A 14 -22.28 40.29 -16.62
C SER A 14 -23.37 40.84 -15.69
N LEU A 15 -24.22 39.96 -15.14
CA LEU A 15 -25.24 40.34 -14.16
C LEU A 15 -24.61 40.85 -12.86
N THR A 16 -23.57 40.19 -12.33
CA THR A 16 -22.89 40.63 -11.10
C THR A 16 -22.19 41.98 -11.27
N GLU A 17 -21.56 42.23 -12.41
CA GLU A 17 -20.94 43.51 -12.78
C GLU A 17 -21.99 44.63 -12.84
N THR A 18 -23.13 44.32 -13.47
CA THR A 18 -24.25 45.25 -13.61
C THR A 18 -24.87 45.58 -12.25
N LEU A 19 -25.07 44.59 -11.38
CA LEU A 19 -25.58 44.78 -10.02
C LEU A 19 -24.61 45.63 -9.19
N LYS A 20 -23.30 45.42 -9.29
CA LYS A 20 -22.28 46.23 -8.63
C LYS A 20 -22.32 47.69 -9.12
N LYS A 21 -22.53 47.90 -10.42
CA LYS A 21 -22.61 49.23 -11.03
C LYS A 21 -23.91 49.98 -10.65
N ILE A 22 -25.02 49.27 -10.51
CA ILE A 22 -26.32 49.84 -10.12
C ILE A 22 -26.40 50.06 -8.60
N GLY A 23 -25.82 49.16 -7.79
CA GLY A 23 -25.75 49.27 -6.33
C GLY A 23 -24.75 50.32 -5.80
N GLY A 24 -23.94 50.93 -6.67
CA GLY A 24 -22.94 51.95 -6.32
C GLY A 24 -23.45 53.40 -6.32
N GLY A 25 -24.76 53.61 -6.22
CA GLY A 25 -25.40 54.92 -6.45
C GLY A 25 -26.28 55.45 -5.31
N GLY A 26 -26.06 55.03 -4.05
CA GLY A 26 -26.87 55.56 -2.94
C GLY A 26 -26.36 55.23 -1.55
N GLY A 27 -25.53 56.12 -0.99
CA GLY A 27 -25.43 56.38 0.45
C GLY A 27 -24.71 55.34 1.32
N GLY A 28 -23.45 55.63 1.65
CA GLY A 28 -22.75 55.01 2.78
C GLY A 28 -21.38 54.50 2.40
N ALA A 29 -20.34 55.24 2.78
CA ALA A 29 -18.98 54.75 2.81
C ALA A 29 -18.91 53.51 3.70
N THR A 30 -18.82 52.33 3.09
CA THR A 30 -18.15 51.20 3.71
C THR A 30 -16.99 50.85 2.81
N SER A 31 -15.79 51.12 3.33
CA SER A 31 -14.55 50.51 2.89
C SER A 31 -14.78 49.05 2.52
N PRO A 32 -13.99 48.45 1.59
CA PRO A 32 -14.02 47.00 1.44
C PRO A 32 -13.92 46.41 2.86
N PRO A 33 -14.74 45.41 3.24
CA PRO A 33 -14.38 44.64 4.41
C PRO A 33 -13.01 44.09 4.04
N ASN A 34 -11.97 44.70 4.63
CA ASN A 34 -10.71 44.05 4.80
C ASN A 34 -11.12 42.79 5.54
N GLN A 35 -11.32 41.70 4.79
CA GLN A 35 -11.35 40.35 5.31
C GLN A 35 -9.93 40.11 5.80
N GLN A 36 -9.56 40.84 6.83
CA GLN A 36 -8.63 40.38 7.82
C GLN A 36 -9.26 39.06 8.24
N PRO A 37 -8.61 37.92 7.94
CA PRO A 37 -9.16 36.65 8.37
C PRO A 37 -9.28 36.79 9.88
N SER A 38 -10.52 36.90 10.35
CA SER A 38 -10.80 36.70 11.76
C SER A 38 -10.26 35.31 11.99
N THR A 39 -9.14 35.28 12.70
CA THR A 39 -8.45 34.09 13.19
C THR A 39 -9.32 33.46 14.26
N SER A 40 -10.55 33.12 13.88
CA SER A 40 -11.46 32.30 14.64
C SER A 40 -10.82 30.93 14.71
N GLN A 41 -10.61 30.41 15.91
CA GLN A 41 -10.11 29.06 16.20
C GLN A 41 -10.70 27.98 15.25
N ASN A 42 -11.94 28.20 14.80
CA ASN A 42 -12.67 27.39 13.83
C ASN A 42 -12.01 27.27 12.43
N SER A 43 -11.33 28.31 11.92
CA SER A 43 -10.57 28.24 10.66
C SER A 43 -9.28 27.42 10.81
N TYR A 44 -8.66 27.45 11.99
CA TYR A 44 -7.47 26.66 12.29
C TYR A 44 -7.81 25.17 12.43
N SER A 45 -8.85 24.81 13.19
CA SER A 45 -9.28 23.40 13.32
C SER A 45 -9.64 22.79 11.95
N ARG A 46 -10.38 23.54 11.12
CA ARG A 46 -10.70 23.13 9.74
C ARG A 46 -9.45 22.93 8.88
N SER A 47 -8.47 23.82 9.00
CA SER A 47 -7.19 23.69 8.29
C SER A 47 -6.41 22.46 8.76
N GLU A 48 -6.45 22.15 10.06
CA GLU A 48 -5.75 21.01 10.66
C GLU A 48 -6.38 19.67 10.24
N PHE A 49 -7.71 19.55 10.29
CA PHE A 49 -8.42 18.37 9.79
C PHE A 49 -8.08 18.12 8.31
N ASN A 50 -8.22 19.15 7.47
CA ASN A 50 -7.94 19.03 6.04
C ASN A 50 -6.46 18.69 5.75
N ARG A 51 -5.53 19.28 6.51
CA ARG A 51 -4.10 18.99 6.39
C ARG A 51 -3.79 17.54 6.71
N LYS A 52 -4.30 17.03 7.84
CA LYS A 52 -4.12 15.63 8.25
C LYS A 52 -4.79 14.67 7.28
N ALA A 53 -6.03 14.94 6.86
CA ALA A 53 -6.72 14.14 5.85
C ALA A 53 -5.93 14.06 4.53
N SER A 54 -5.36 15.18 4.07
CA SER A 54 -4.54 15.22 2.85
C SER A 54 -3.26 14.40 3.01
N GLN A 55 -2.58 14.49 4.15
CA GLN A 55 -1.37 13.72 4.44
C GLN A 55 -1.66 12.22 4.50
N ILE A 56 -2.78 11.81 5.12
CA ILE A 56 -3.21 10.41 5.16
C ILE A 56 -3.51 9.92 3.74
N GLY A 57 -4.26 10.69 2.95
CA GLY A 57 -4.57 10.34 1.56
C GLY A 57 -3.32 10.14 0.70
N PHE A 58 -2.32 11.01 0.86
CA PHE A 58 -1.03 10.87 0.20
C PHE A 58 -0.28 9.60 0.66
N GLY A 59 -0.18 9.37 1.97
CA GLY A 59 0.50 8.19 2.50
C GLY A 59 -0.16 6.86 2.10
N ILE A 60 -1.49 6.82 1.98
CA ILE A 60 -2.21 5.66 1.42
C ILE A 60 -1.81 5.42 -0.04
N HIS A 61 -1.70 6.49 -0.83
CA HIS A 61 -1.28 6.38 -2.23
C HIS A 61 0.16 5.84 -2.36
N GLU A 62 1.09 6.36 -1.56
CA GLU A 62 2.48 5.86 -1.53
C GLU A 62 2.55 4.38 -1.11
N THR A 63 1.81 4.01 -0.06
CA THR A 63 1.69 2.62 0.39
C THR A 63 1.15 1.72 -0.72
N SER A 64 0.13 2.19 -1.46
CA SER A 64 -0.45 1.46 -2.59
C SER A 64 0.57 1.23 -3.71
N GLN A 65 1.44 2.21 -3.99
CA GLN A 65 2.54 2.04 -4.96
C GLN A 65 3.57 1.01 -4.49
N LYS A 66 3.93 1.01 -3.19
CA LYS A 66 4.82 0.01 -2.60
C LYS A 66 4.23 -1.40 -2.74
N ILE A 67 2.93 -1.57 -2.47
CA ILE A 67 2.23 -2.86 -2.67
C ILE A 67 2.25 -3.27 -4.14
N ALA A 68 2.04 -2.33 -5.08
CA ALA A 68 2.12 -2.64 -6.51
C ALA A 68 3.52 -3.10 -6.95
N ARG A 69 4.59 -2.56 -6.34
CA ARG A 69 5.96 -3.05 -6.54
C ARG A 69 6.13 -4.44 -5.94
N LEU A 70 5.66 -4.67 -4.71
CA LEU A 70 5.68 -5.98 -4.07
C LEU A 70 4.97 -7.04 -4.92
N ALA A 71 3.84 -6.68 -5.53
CA ALA A 71 3.09 -7.55 -6.43
C ALA A 71 3.90 -7.99 -7.65
N LYS A 72 4.73 -7.09 -8.21
CA LYS A 72 5.64 -7.41 -9.33
C LYS A 72 6.72 -8.39 -8.88
N LEU A 73 7.36 -8.14 -7.73
CA LEU A 73 8.37 -9.02 -7.17
C LEU A 73 7.80 -10.42 -6.87
N ALA A 74 6.63 -10.47 -6.24
CA ALA A 74 5.93 -11.73 -5.94
C ALA A 74 5.60 -12.56 -7.18
N LYS A 75 5.30 -11.91 -8.32
CA LYS A 75 5.04 -12.59 -9.60
C LYS A 75 6.31 -13.01 -10.33
N GLN A 76 7.40 -12.28 -10.15
CA GLN A 76 8.70 -12.54 -10.78
C GLN A 76 9.55 -13.54 -10.01
N SER A 77 9.16 -13.91 -8.78
CA SER A 77 9.79 -14.98 -8.02
C SER A 77 9.91 -16.25 -8.86
N SER A 78 11.15 -16.59 -9.21
CA SER A 78 11.53 -17.76 -9.98
C SER A 78 12.34 -18.71 -9.09
N MET A 79 12.31 -20.01 -9.38
CA MET A 79 12.98 -21.05 -8.57
C MET A 79 14.46 -20.79 -8.28
N PHE A 80 15.14 -20.05 -9.16
CA PHE A 80 16.57 -19.79 -9.06
C PHE A 80 16.90 -18.37 -8.60
N ASN A 81 15.96 -17.44 -8.75
CA ASN A 81 16.17 -16.01 -8.49
C ASN A 81 14.93 -15.46 -7.79
N ASP A 82 14.73 -15.83 -6.53
CA ASP A 82 13.68 -15.25 -5.69
C ASP A 82 14.27 -14.07 -4.88
N PRO A 83 13.78 -12.83 -5.06
CA PRO A 83 14.27 -11.66 -4.33
C PRO A 83 13.73 -11.61 -2.88
N ILE A 84 14.02 -12.65 -2.09
CA ILE A 84 13.46 -12.87 -0.74
C ILE A 84 13.68 -11.66 0.17
N MET A 85 14.91 -11.14 0.20
CA MET A 85 15.27 -10.00 1.05
C MET A 85 14.45 -8.76 0.69
N GLU A 86 14.34 -8.44 -0.60
CA GLU A 86 13.59 -7.27 -1.08
C GLU A 86 12.09 -7.40 -0.74
N ILE A 87 11.51 -8.60 -0.88
CA ILE A 87 10.13 -8.84 -0.44
C ILE A 87 9.97 -8.62 1.06
N GLN A 88 10.87 -9.17 1.88
CA GLN A 88 10.78 -9.08 3.34
C GLN A 88 10.88 -7.63 3.82
N GLU A 89 11.87 -6.89 3.31
CA GLU A 89 12.07 -5.47 3.63
C GLU A 89 10.87 -4.63 3.17
N LEU A 90 10.42 -4.81 1.92
CA LEU A 90 9.30 -4.06 1.37
C LEU A 90 8.00 -4.36 2.14
N THR A 91 7.78 -5.60 2.55
CA THR A 91 6.64 -5.99 3.39
C THR A 91 6.72 -5.33 4.77
N ALA A 92 7.90 -5.29 5.39
CA ALA A 92 8.10 -4.63 6.68
C ALA A 92 7.87 -3.11 6.61
N PHE A 93 8.32 -2.46 5.53
CA PHE A 93 8.04 -1.05 5.27
C PHE A 93 6.54 -0.79 5.13
N ILE A 94 5.85 -1.57 4.28
CA ILE A 94 4.40 -1.44 4.09
C ILE A 94 3.65 -1.66 5.40
N LYS A 95 4.06 -2.64 6.22
CA LYS A 95 3.44 -2.89 7.53
C LYS A 95 3.56 -1.68 8.45
N THR A 96 4.75 -1.08 8.51
CA THR A 96 4.99 0.14 9.29
C THR A 96 4.14 1.29 8.77
N ASP A 97 4.10 1.51 7.45
CA ASP A 97 3.29 2.56 6.84
C ASP A 97 1.80 2.42 7.18
N ILE A 98 1.23 1.22 7.05
CA ILE A 98 -0.19 0.98 7.39
C ILE A 98 -0.43 1.21 8.89
N THR A 99 0.50 0.81 9.76
CA THR A 99 0.38 1.06 11.21
C THR A 99 0.36 2.56 11.52
N THR A 100 1.26 3.32 10.89
CA THR A 100 1.29 4.79 11.01
C THR A 100 0.02 5.44 10.45
N LEU A 101 -0.47 4.95 9.30
CA LEU A 101 -1.70 5.45 8.69
C LEU A 101 -2.93 5.17 9.55
N ASN A 102 -3.05 3.97 10.13
CA ASN A 102 -4.12 3.63 11.07
C ASN A 102 -4.13 4.58 12.28
N ALA A 103 -2.96 4.84 12.88
CA ALA A 103 -2.84 5.79 13.98
C ALA A 103 -3.23 7.22 13.56
N ALA A 104 -2.84 7.65 12.36
CA ALA A 104 -3.19 8.96 11.84
C ALA A 104 -4.70 9.10 11.56
N VAL A 105 -5.37 8.04 11.09
CA VAL A 105 -6.83 8.03 10.91
C VAL A 105 -7.55 8.12 12.26
N LEU A 106 -7.08 7.41 13.29
CA LEU A 106 -7.61 7.52 14.66
C LEU A 106 -7.46 8.94 15.22
N ASP A 107 -6.31 9.57 15.01
CA ASP A 107 -6.07 10.96 15.41
C ASP A 107 -6.99 11.94 14.66
N LEU A 108 -7.21 11.73 13.35
CA LEU A 108 -8.16 12.51 12.56
C LEU A 108 -9.60 12.40 13.12
N GLN A 109 -10.01 11.20 13.54
CA GLN A 109 -11.31 11.00 14.21
C GLN A 109 -11.38 11.67 15.58
N ASN A 110 -10.26 11.77 16.30
CA ASN A 110 -10.23 12.47 17.58
C ASN A 110 -10.46 13.98 17.41
N ILE A 111 -9.86 14.59 16.38
CA ILE A 111 -10.09 15.99 16.02
C ILE A 111 -11.58 16.24 15.75
N GLN A 112 -12.22 15.33 15.01
CA GLN A 112 -13.66 15.40 14.76
C GLN A 112 -14.47 15.36 16.06
N LYS A 113 -14.11 14.51 17.04
CA LYS A 113 -14.81 14.42 18.32
C LYS A 113 -14.66 15.69 19.16
N ILE A 114 -13.50 16.32 19.11
CA ILE A 114 -13.24 17.60 19.79
C ILE A 114 -14.13 18.70 19.18
N ASP A 115 -14.17 18.79 17.84
CA ASP A 115 -15.02 19.75 17.11
C ASP A 115 -16.53 19.55 17.40
N LEU A 116 -16.95 18.32 17.71
CA LEU A 116 -18.34 17.99 18.08
C LEU A 116 -18.70 18.35 19.52
N ALA A 117 -17.71 18.39 20.41
CA ALA A 117 -17.91 18.75 21.81
C ALA A 117 -18.12 20.27 21.99
N ASP A 118 -17.67 21.08 21.02
CA ASP A 118 -17.95 22.50 20.98
C ASP A 118 -19.39 22.76 20.53
N GLU A 119 -20.13 23.60 21.26
CA GLU A 119 -21.57 23.87 21.06
C GLU A 119 -21.89 24.63 19.74
N ILE A 120 -20.88 24.94 18.93
CA ILE A 120 -20.98 25.73 17.68
C ILE A 120 -20.49 24.90 16.48
N TYR A 121 -21.12 23.75 16.23
CA TYR A 121 -20.89 22.97 15.01
C TYR A 121 -22.05 23.11 14.02
N SER A 122 -21.74 22.87 12.74
CA SER A 122 -22.72 22.81 11.66
C SER A 122 -22.90 21.36 11.27
N GLU A 123 -24.14 20.90 11.10
CA GLU A 123 -24.45 19.51 10.72
C GLU A 123 -23.68 19.07 9.47
N ASP A 124 -23.68 19.91 8.42
CA ASP A 124 -22.93 19.66 7.18
C ASP A 124 -21.44 19.40 7.40
N ARG A 125 -20.82 20.02 8.41
CA ARG A 125 -19.40 19.79 8.72
C ARG A 125 -19.19 18.40 9.28
N VAL A 126 -20.08 17.96 10.16
CA VAL A 126 -20.01 16.64 10.79
C VAL A 126 -20.17 15.56 9.74
N VAL A 127 -21.17 15.71 8.86
CA VAL A 127 -21.41 14.80 7.73
C VAL A 127 -20.20 14.74 6.81
N HIS A 128 -19.63 15.90 6.44
CA HIS A 128 -18.45 15.95 5.59
C HIS A 128 -17.23 15.27 6.23
N SER A 129 -16.91 15.60 7.48
CA SER A 129 -15.76 15.02 8.19
C SER A 129 -15.91 13.51 8.37
N ASN A 130 -17.13 13.02 8.66
CA ASN A 130 -17.41 11.58 8.68
C ASN A 130 -17.15 10.93 7.33
N ALA A 131 -17.69 11.48 6.25
CA ALA A 131 -17.51 10.94 4.91
C ALA A 131 -16.03 10.87 4.50
N VAL A 132 -15.23 11.88 4.85
CA VAL A 132 -13.78 11.87 4.61
C VAL A 132 -13.08 10.80 5.44
N CYS A 133 -13.39 10.68 6.73
CA CYS A 133 -12.84 9.64 7.60
C CYS A 133 -13.17 8.24 7.08
N ASP A 134 -14.39 8.02 6.58
CA ASP A 134 -14.83 6.71 6.07
C ASP A 134 -14.20 6.40 4.71
N ASP A 135 -14.08 7.38 3.81
CA ASP A 135 -13.33 7.22 2.55
C ASP A 135 -11.86 6.83 2.79
N LEU A 136 -11.19 7.51 3.74
CA LEU A 136 -9.80 7.20 4.10
C LEU A 136 -9.67 5.79 4.69
N LYS A 137 -10.57 5.38 5.60
CA LYS A 137 -10.61 4.00 6.12
C LYS A 137 -10.81 2.99 5.01
N ASN A 138 -11.79 3.20 4.14
CA ASN A 138 -12.09 2.29 3.04
C ASN A 138 -10.90 2.12 2.08
N LYS A 139 -10.19 3.21 1.77
CA LYS A 139 -8.97 3.15 0.95
C LYS A 139 -7.84 2.41 1.66
N LEU A 140 -7.65 2.62 2.95
CA LEU A 140 -6.62 1.93 3.74
C LEU A 140 -6.92 0.43 3.88
N MET A 141 -8.18 0.06 4.11
CA MET A 141 -8.64 -1.33 4.08
C MET A 141 -8.42 -1.96 2.70
N GLY A 142 -8.72 -1.23 1.62
CA GLY A 142 -8.46 -1.68 0.25
C GLY A 142 -6.97 -1.96 -0.01
N ALA A 143 -6.08 -1.07 0.44
CA ALA A 143 -4.64 -1.30 0.36
C ALA A 143 -4.20 -2.51 1.19
N THR A 144 -4.72 -2.66 2.40
CA THR A 144 -4.42 -3.80 3.30
C THR A 144 -4.86 -5.13 2.68
N LYS A 145 -6.06 -5.16 2.08
CA LYS A 145 -6.55 -6.33 1.34
C LYS A 145 -5.65 -6.66 0.15
N HIS A 146 -5.25 -5.66 -0.62
CA HIS A 146 -4.35 -5.88 -1.76
C HIS A 146 -3.00 -6.46 -1.33
N LEU A 147 -2.45 -6.01 -0.20
CA LEU A 147 -1.24 -6.59 0.39
C LEU A 147 -1.44 -8.07 0.74
N GLN A 148 -2.56 -8.41 1.38
CA GLN A 148 -2.88 -9.81 1.73
C GLN A 148 -2.95 -10.69 0.49
N ASP A 149 -3.61 -10.23 -0.58
CA ASP A 149 -3.72 -10.96 -1.85
C ASP A 149 -2.33 -11.22 -2.47
N VAL A 150 -1.44 -10.22 -2.45
CA VAL A 150 -0.07 -10.31 -2.97
C VAL A 150 0.76 -11.33 -2.19
N LEU A 151 0.69 -11.30 -0.86
CA LEU A 151 1.42 -12.24 0.00
C LEU A 151 0.87 -13.68 -0.12
N THR A 152 -0.45 -13.81 -0.29
CA THR A 152 -1.10 -15.11 -0.56
C THR A 152 -0.61 -15.68 -1.88
N THR A 153 -0.64 -14.89 -2.96
CA THR A 153 -0.13 -15.29 -4.28
C THR A 153 1.33 -15.74 -4.23
N ARG A 154 2.18 -15.02 -3.49
CA ARG A 154 3.59 -15.40 -3.28
C ARG A 154 3.70 -16.77 -2.61
N THR A 155 2.91 -16.98 -1.56
CA THR A 155 2.92 -18.23 -0.79
C THR A 155 2.52 -19.43 -1.66
N GLU A 156 1.49 -19.25 -2.49
CA GLU A 156 1.07 -20.27 -3.47
C GLU A 156 2.16 -20.57 -4.50
N ASN A 157 2.82 -19.53 -5.02
CA ASN A 157 3.93 -19.68 -5.97
C ASN A 157 5.11 -20.47 -5.36
N ILE A 158 5.53 -20.13 -4.14
CA ILE A 158 6.57 -20.86 -3.40
C ILE A 158 6.17 -22.33 -3.20
N LYS A 159 4.93 -22.58 -2.78
CA LYS A 159 4.42 -23.94 -2.56
C LYS A 159 4.42 -24.76 -3.86
N ALA A 160 4.01 -24.17 -4.97
CA ALA A 160 4.03 -24.83 -6.27
C ALA A 160 5.46 -25.17 -6.72
N HIS A 161 6.43 -24.29 -6.46
CA HIS A 161 7.84 -24.54 -6.74
C HIS A 161 8.44 -25.64 -5.89
N GLU A 162 8.12 -25.67 -4.59
CA GLU A 162 8.59 -26.73 -3.70
C GLU A 162 7.99 -28.09 -4.06
N ASN A 163 6.69 -28.15 -4.40
CA ASN A 163 6.07 -29.38 -4.90
C ASN A 163 6.76 -29.90 -6.18
N ARG A 164 7.06 -29.01 -7.14
CA ARG A 164 7.81 -29.37 -8.34
C ARG A 164 9.19 -29.92 -7.98
N ARG A 165 9.91 -29.26 -7.07
CA ARG A 165 11.23 -29.71 -6.60
C ARG A 165 11.14 -31.11 -5.99
N GLN A 166 10.13 -31.41 -5.18
CA GLN A 166 9.95 -32.74 -4.57
C GLN A 166 9.69 -33.83 -5.62
N ILE A 167 8.89 -33.56 -6.66
CA ILE A 167 8.63 -34.52 -7.75
C ILE A 167 9.94 -34.91 -8.46
N PHE A 168 10.82 -33.94 -8.71
CA PHE A 168 12.08 -34.19 -9.41
C PHE A 168 13.26 -34.55 -8.49
N SER A 169 13.18 -34.23 -7.20
CA SER A 169 14.18 -34.58 -6.19
C SER A 169 13.98 -35.99 -5.64
N ASN A 170 12.75 -36.51 -5.61
CA ASN A 170 12.47 -37.90 -5.22
C ASN A 170 12.65 -38.88 -6.39
N ASN A 171 13.70 -38.70 -7.18
CA ASN A 171 14.08 -39.69 -8.19
C ASN A 171 15.01 -40.73 -7.53
N PRO A 172 14.59 -42.01 -7.40
CA PRO A 172 15.46 -43.08 -6.92
C PRO A 172 16.42 -43.49 -8.05
N LEU A 173 17.42 -42.65 -8.35
CA LEU A 173 18.57 -43.06 -9.17
C LEU A 173 19.57 -43.94 -8.38
N GLN A 174 19.14 -44.53 -7.27
CA GLN A 174 19.90 -45.52 -6.51
C GLN A 174 19.79 -46.96 -7.02
N HIS A 175 19.13 -47.20 -8.16
CA HIS A 175 19.35 -48.45 -8.90
C HIS A 175 20.36 -48.22 -10.02
N GLN A 176 21.65 -48.13 -9.65
CA GLN A 176 22.70 -48.62 -10.54
C GLN A 176 22.78 -50.15 -10.38
N PRO A 177 22.37 -50.96 -11.37
CA PRO A 177 23.00 -52.24 -11.58
C PRO A 177 24.34 -52.01 -12.29
N LYS A 178 25.43 -52.24 -11.53
CA LYS A 178 26.78 -52.69 -11.95
C LYS A 178 27.27 -52.31 -13.35
N SER A 179 28.32 -51.48 -13.36
CA SER A 179 29.47 -51.45 -14.30
C SER A 179 29.22 -51.86 -15.76
N THR A 180 29.15 -50.88 -16.66
CA THR A 180 29.80 -51.00 -17.97
C THR A 180 30.40 -49.64 -18.32
N THR A 181 31.72 -49.61 -18.36
CA THR A 181 32.55 -48.47 -18.72
C THR A 181 32.35 -48.15 -20.20
N GLU A 182 31.63 -47.08 -20.51
CA GLU A 182 31.79 -46.38 -21.78
C GLU A 182 31.91 -44.88 -21.48
N PRO A 183 33.06 -44.25 -21.78
CA PRO A 183 33.26 -42.85 -21.49
C PRO A 183 32.49 -41.97 -22.49
N PRO A 184 32.00 -40.78 -22.06
CA PRO A 184 31.40 -39.81 -22.97
C PRO A 184 32.40 -39.36 -24.05
N PRO A 185 31.95 -39.01 -25.27
CA PRO A 185 32.79 -38.83 -26.46
C PRO A 185 33.74 -37.62 -26.44
N TRP A 186 34.00 -36.99 -25.31
CA TRP A 186 34.88 -35.82 -25.20
C TRP A 186 36.07 -36.01 -24.26
N SER A 187 36.27 -37.17 -23.64
CA SER A 187 37.41 -37.36 -22.73
C SER A 187 38.67 -37.76 -23.49
N ASN A 188 39.54 -36.79 -23.77
CA ASN A 188 40.95 -37.00 -24.08
C ASN A 188 41.77 -36.68 -22.82
N SER A 189 42.48 -37.67 -22.29
CA SER A 189 43.24 -37.61 -21.04
C SER A 189 44.47 -36.72 -21.12
N THR A 190 44.76 -35.92 -20.08
CA THR A 190 46.05 -35.98 -19.36
C THR A 190 46.05 -35.22 -18.03
N ASN A 191 46.60 -35.90 -17.03
CA ASN A 191 47.24 -35.46 -15.80
C ASN A 191 46.42 -34.99 -14.58
N ALA A 192 46.73 -35.67 -13.48
CA ALA A 192 46.28 -35.51 -12.12
C ALA A 192 46.86 -34.27 -11.44
N PHE A 193 46.08 -33.62 -10.58
CA PHE A 193 46.54 -33.11 -9.30
C PHE A 193 45.34 -32.72 -8.40
N GLU A 194 45.40 -33.20 -7.15
CA GLU A 194 44.96 -32.56 -5.91
C GLU A 194 43.48 -32.21 -5.64
N THR A 195 42.94 -32.98 -4.70
CA THR A 195 42.07 -32.64 -3.57
C THR A 195 41.67 -31.17 -3.39
N GLU A 196 40.36 -30.87 -3.48
CA GLU A 196 39.70 -29.96 -2.55
C GLU A 196 38.24 -30.36 -2.36
N SER A 197 37.93 -30.80 -1.14
CA SER A 197 36.59 -31.15 -0.69
C SER A 197 35.76 -29.89 -0.45
N LEU A 198 34.94 -29.50 -1.42
CA LEU A 198 33.86 -28.55 -1.19
C LEU A 198 32.62 -29.32 -0.73
N GLN A 199 32.45 -29.30 0.60
CA GLN A 199 31.26 -29.71 1.32
C GLN A 199 30.05 -28.97 0.74
N GLN A 200 29.27 -29.67 -0.09
CA GLN A 200 27.96 -29.20 -0.53
C GLN A 200 27.03 -29.25 0.68
N THR A 201 26.75 -28.10 1.28
CA THR A 201 25.77 -27.93 2.35
C THR A 201 24.36 -28.06 1.77
N SER A 202 23.95 -29.29 1.47
CA SER A 202 22.54 -29.63 1.22
C SER A 202 21.78 -29.55 2.54
N GLY A 203 21.30 -28.35 2.91
CA GLY A 203 20.56 -28.18 4.16
C GLY A 203 19.75 -26.90 4.30
N GLU A 204 19.97 -25.85 3.49
CA GLU A 204 19.36 -24.54 3.77
C GLU A 204 18.01 -24.28 3.10
N GLY A 205 17.64 -25.05 2.08
CA GLY A 205 16.35 -24.88 1.40
C GLY A 205 15.13 -25.13 2.30
N GLY A 206 15.24 -26.06 3.25
CA GLY A 206 14.15 -26.38 4.19
C GLY A 206 13.97 -25.36 5.30
N THR A 207 15.00 -24.58 5.64
CA THR A 207 14.95 -23.56 6.70
C THR A 207 14.37 -22.25 6.18
N MET A 208 14.64 -21.91 4.91
CA MET A 208 14.12 -20.73 4.21
C MET A 208 12.60 -20.77 4.03
N CYS A 209 12.06 -21.94 3.64
CA CYS A 209 10.61 -22.13 3.53
C CYS A 209 9.91 -21.97 4.88
N LYS A 210 10.52 -22.43 5.98
CA LYS A 210 9.96 -22.31 7.34
C LYS A 210 9.95 -20.86 7.83
N HIS A 211 11.05 -20.12 7.65
CA HIS A 211 11.13 -18.72 8.08
C HIS A 211 10.16 -17.80 7.32
N LEU A 212 9.96 -18.05 6.01
CA LEU A 212 9.00 -17.30 5.21
C LEU A 212 7.56 -17.69 5.52
N ASN A 213 7.28 -18.98 5.76
CA ASN A 213 5.95 -19.41 6.19
C ASN A 213 5.59 -18.84 7.57
N VAL A 214 6.57 -18.66 8.47
CA VAL A 214 6.39 -17.94 9.75
C VAL A 214 6.16 -16.46 9.55
N ALA A 215 6.88 -15.79 8.65
CA ALA A 215 6.64 -14.37 8.34
C ALA A 215 5.25 -14.16 7.70
N VAL A 216 4.83 -15.07 6.84
CA VAL A 216 3.49 -15.10 6.24
C VAL A 216 2.42 -15.42 7.29
N GLU A 217 2.63 -16.40 8.18
CA GLU A 217 1.71 -16.70 9.30
C GLU A 217 1.59 -15.52 10.26
N VAL A 218 2.68 -14.86 10.62
CA VAL A 218 2.66 -13.69 11.52
C VAL A 218 1.97 -12.48 10.86
N VAL A 219 2.00 -12.38 9.52
CA VAL A 219 1.35 -11.30 8.77
C VAL A 219 -0.11 -11.63 8.39
N LEU A 220 -0.45 -12.91 8.20
CA LEU A 220 -1.80 -13.39 7.85
C LEU A 220 -2.59 -13.97 9.04
N SER A 221 -2.03 -14.00 10.27
CA SER A 221 -2.76 -14.58 11.40
C SER A 221 -4.00 -13.75 11.75
N PRO A 222 -5.21 -14.35 11.69
CA PRO A 222 -6.46 -13.66 12.03
C PRO A 222 -6.57 -13.31 13.52
N SER A 223 -5.59 -13.72 14.35
CA SER A 223 -5.56 -13.45 15.79
C SER A 223 -4.98 -12.09 16.18
N SER A 224 -4.38 -11.32 15.26
CA SER A 224 -3.98 -9.95 15.56
C SER A 224 -5.18 -9.03 15.32
N SER A 225 -5.99 -8.83 16.37
CA SER A 225 -7.16 -7.93 16.43
C SER A 225 -6.85 -6.45 16.18
N THR A 226 -5.77 -6.14 15.47
CA THR A 226 -5.18 -4.81 15.23
C THR A 226 -5.41 -4.29 13.82
N TRP A 227 -6.04 -5.08 12.93
CA TRP A 227 -6.21 -4.75 11.51
C TRP A 227 -7.64 -4.35 11.10
N CYS A 228 -8.60 -4.39 12.04
CA CYS A 228 -9.97 -3.95 11.80
C CYS A 228 -10.19 -2.61 12.51
N ILE A 229 -9.88 -1.51 11.84
CA ILE A 229 -10.45 -0.20 12.13
C ILE A 229 -11.24 0.23 10.90
#